data_AF-A0A3B0T7W3-F1
#
_entry.id   AF-A0A3B0T7W3-F1
#
_cell.length_a   1.000
_cell.length_b   1.000
_cell.length_c   1.000
_cell.angle_alpha   90.00
_cell.angle_beta   90.00
_cell.angle_gamma   90.00
#
_symmetry.space_group_name_H-M   'P 1'
#
loop_
_entity.id
_entity.type
_entity.pdbx_description
1 polymer ?
#
loop_
_entity_poly.entity_id
_entity_poly.type
_entity_poly.pdbx_seq_one_letter_code
_entity_poly.pdbx_strand_id
1 'polypeptide(L)'
;LAPFLPPSDLPSPLMVVFDGEGWGHAIGMSQWGIKAMGDQGWTYDNMLAHYYSGLRPEDGGRYIPDTVRIGLTWKSPTLEFEATGSFDLWINGTFAGVLPAGRWQFDRSSSGIRLTPPEGAEFITARVTNRYWPR
;
A
#
# COMPACT_ATOMS: atom_id res chain seq x y z
N LEU A 1 29.12 13.22 33.78
CA LEU A 1 29.73 12.05 33.14
C LEU A 1 31.22 12.33 33.02
N ALA A 2 32.05 11.56 33.72
CA ALA A 2 33.47 11.87 33.94
C ALA A 2 34.30 11.62 32.67
N PRO A 3 34.86 12.64 32.02
CA PRO A 3 35.56 12.49 30.73
C PRO A 3 37.01 12.00 30.87
N PHE A 4 37.38 11.38 32.01
CA PHE A 4 38.78 11.09 32.36
C PHE A 4 39.06 9.64 32.76
N LEU A 5 38.14 8.70 32.55
CA LEU A 5 38.44 7.29 32.80
C LEU A 5 39.20 6.68 31.60
N PRO A 6 40.28 5.90 31.83
CA PRO A 6 40.93 5.16 30.77
C PRO A 6 39.96 4.14 30.15
N PRO A 7 40.09 3.77 28.87
CA PRO A 7 39.15 2.88 28.18
C PRO A 7 38.90 1.53 28.87
N SER A 8 39.83 1.06 29.71
CA SER A 8 39.72 -0.16 30.53
C SER A 8 38.71 -0.06 31.67
N ASP A 9 38.40 1.16 32.12
CA ASP A 9 37.57 1.45 33.29
C ASP A 9 36.17 1.92 32.86
N LEU A 10 35.92 1.98 31.54
CA LEU A 10 34.56 2.12 31.02
C LEU A 10 33.83 0.79 31.26
N PRO A 11 32.66 0.79 31.93
CA PRO A 11 31.87 -0.42 32.03
C PRO A 11 31.63 -1.01 30.62
N SER A 12 31.74 -2.34 30.52
CA SER A 12 31.41 -3.15 29.33
C SER A 12 30.16 -2.58 28.65
N PRO A 13 30.09 -2.54 27.30
CA PRO A 13 29.28 -1.56 26.57
C PRO A 13 27.94 -1.37 27.26
N LEU A 14 27.71 -0.12 27.72
CA LEU A 14 26.50 0.27 28.43
C LEU A 14 25.30 -0.12 27.56
N MET A 15 24.71 -1.28 27.84
CA MET A 15 23.59 -1.78 27.07
C MET A 15 22.35 -1.07 27.60
N VAL A 16 21.78 -0.20 26.77
CA VAL A 16 20.49 0.43 27.03
C VAL A 16 19.48 -0.25 26.11
N VAL A 17 18.57 -1.02 26.70
CA VAL A 17 17.47 -1.67 25.98
C VAL A 17 16.25 -0.77 26.08
N PHE A 18 15.63 -0.50 24.93
CA PHE A 18 14.34 0.18 24.85
C PHE A 18 13.30 -0.84 24.40
N ASP A 19 12.41 -1.21 25.31
CA ASP A 19 11.20 -1.97 24.98
C ASP A 19 10.05 -0.98 24.74
N GLY A 20 9.47 -1.03 23.55
CA GLY A 20 8.37 -0.16 23.16
C GLY A 20 7.39 -0.88 22.25
N GLU A 21 6.17 -0.37 22.19
CA GLU A 21 5.08 -0.93 21.38
C GLU A 21 4.47 0.13 20.46
N GLY A 22 3.85 -0.32 19.37
CA GLY A 22 3.24 0.55 18.36
C GLY A 22 4.21 1.10 17.32
N TRP A 23 3.65 1.58 16.21
CA TRP A 23 4.40 2.22 15.13
C TRP A 23 3.62 3.42 14.61
N GLY A 24 4.20 4.62 14.71
CA GLY A 24 3.58 5.89 14.34
C GLY A 24 3.24 6.78 15.54
N HIS A 25 2.56 7.89 15.27
CA HIS A 25 2.25 8.92 16.28
C HIS A 25 1.03 8.58 17.16
N ALA A 26 0.42 7.41 16.98
CA ALA A 26 -0.70 6.89 17.77
C ALA A 26 -1.94 7.82 17.89
N ILE A 27 -2.19 8.68 16.90
CA ILE A 27 -3.37 9.55 16.87
C ILE A 27 -4.24 9.18 15.67
N GLY A 28 -5.55 9.15 15.88
CA GLY A 28 -6.52 8.81 14.84
C GLY A 28 -6.59 7.30 14.60
N MET A 29 -6.37 6.88 13.37
CA MET A 29 -6.67 5.52 12.92
C MET A 29 -5.43 4.62 12.87
N SER A 30 -5.50 3.49 13.57
CA SER A 30 -4.53 2.42 13.40
C SER A 30 -4.78 1.67 12.10
N GLN A 31 -3.79 1.66 11.19
CA GLN A 31 -3.89 0.94 9.92
C GLN A 31 -4.10 -0.57 10.11
N TRP A 32 -3.41 -1.16 11.10
CA TRP A 32 -3.56 -2.57 11.43
C TRP A 32 -4.90 -2.87 12.12
N GLY A 33 -5.36 -1.97 12.97
CA GLY A 33 -6.65 -2.14 13.64
C GLY A 33 -7.83 -2.00 12.67
N ILE A 34 -7.80 -1.05 11.74
CA ILE A 34 -8.85 -0.93 10.73
C ILE A 34 -8.84 -2.12 9.76
N LYS A 35 -7.66 -2.65 9.41
CA LYS A 35 -7.56 -3.89 8.64
C LYS A 35 -8.25 -5.04 9.39
N ALA A 36 -7.95 -5.23 10.67
CA ALA A 36 -8.57 -6.30 11.47
C ALA A 36 -10.09 -6.16 11.58
N MET A 37 -10.61 -4.93 11.70
CA MET A 37 -12.05 -4.67 11.65
C MET A 37 -12.67 -5.03 10.29
N GLY A 38 -11.98 -4.71 9.19
CA GLY A 38 -12.38 -5.12 7.85
C GLY A 38 -12.40 -6.64 7.65
N ASP A 39 -11.36 -7.33 8.15
CA ASP A 39 -11.31 -8.80 8.14
C ASP A 39 -12.47 -9.42 8.96
N GLN A 40 -13.01 -8.70 9.95
CA GLN A 40 -14.19 -9.08 10.74
C GLN A 40 -15.53 -8.64 10.11
N GLY A 41 -15.51 -8.04 8.92
CA GLY A 41 -16.72 -7.67 8.17
C GLY A 41 -17.38 -6.35 8.59
N TRP A 42 -16.66 -5.49 9.32
CA TRP A 42 -17.17 -4.14 9.60
C TRP A 42 -17.33 -3.35 8.30
N THR A 43 -18.27 -2.41 8.27
CA THR A 43 -18.40 -1.45 7.17
C THR A 43 -17.47 -0.25 7.39
N TYR A 44 -17.02 0.40 6.31
CA TYR A 44 -16.04 1.50 6.41
C TYR A 44 -16.51 2.65 7.30
N ASP A 45 -17.80 3.00 7.27
CA ASP A 45 -18.39 4.05 8.11
C ASP A 45 -18.35 3.69 9.60
N ASN A 46 -18.62 2.43 9.94
CA ASN A 46 -18.51 1.95 11.33
C ASN A 46 -17.04 1.91 11.79
N MET A 47 -16.10 1.57 10.91
CA MET A 47 -14.67 1.63 11.22
C MET A 47 -14.21 3.06 11.47
N LEU A 48 -14.60 4.02 10.63
CA LEU A 48 -14.29 5.45 10.82
C LEU A 48 -14.90 5.97 12.12
N ALA A 49 -16.15 5.63 12.39
CA ALA A 49 -16.83 6.01 13.62
C ALA A 49 -16.11 5.48 14.88
N HIS A 50 -15.54 4.28 14.84
CA HIS A 50 -14.75 3.75 15.95
C HIS A 50 -13.51 4.61 16.26
N TYR A 51 -12.76 5.01 15.24
CA TYR A 51 -11.52 5.80 15.41
C TYR A 51 -11.74 7.29 15.65
N TYR A 52 -12.89 7.81 15.20
CA TYR A 52 -13.18 9.24 15.24
C TYR A 52 -14.41 9.56 16.08
N SER A 53 -14.59 8.86 17.20
CA SER A 53 -15.59 9.19 18.23
C SER A 53 -17.03 9.30 17.71
N GLY A 54 -17.43 8.41 16.81
CA GLY A 54 -18.76 8.36 16.21
C GLY A 54 -18.94 9.21 14.96
N LEU A 55 -17.91 9.95 14.52
CA LEU A 55 -17.98 10.72 13.26
C LEU A 55 -18.21 9.78 12.08
N ARG A 56 -19.16 10.17 11.22
CA ARG A 56 -19.50 9.44 10.00
C ARG A 56 -19.06 10.24 8.78
N PRO A 57 -18.55 9.57 7.73
CA PRO A 57 -18.23 10.23 6.48
C PRO A 57 -19.51 10.76 5.82
N GLU A 58 -19.43 11.97 5.28
CA GLU A 58 -20.47 12.58 4.44
C GLU A 58 -19.96 12.79 3.03
N ASP A 59 -20.86 13.10 2.10
CA ASP A 59 -20.49 13.51 0.75
C ASP A 59 -19.68 14.83 0.82
N GLY A 60 -18.42 14.76 0.41
CA GLY A 60 -17.53 15.92 0.39
C GLY A 60 -17.76 16.86 -0.81
N GLY A 61 -18.66 16.52 -1.73
CA GLY A 61 -19.01 17.31 -2.91
C GLY A 61 -17.76 17.76 -3.67
N ARG A 62 -17.64 19.09 -3.86
CA ARG A 62 -16.51 19.70 -4.59
C ARG A 62 -15.11 19.46 -3.99
N TYR A 63 -15.02 18.94 -2.76
CA TYR A 63 -13.75 18.67 -2.10
C TYR A 63 -13.22 17.24 -2.36
N ILE A 64 -14.06 16.35 -2.91
CA ILE A 64 -13.63 15.03 -3.32
C ILE A 64 -13.03 15.15 -4.73
N PRO A 65 -11.77 14.74 -4.94
CA PRO A 65 -11.19 14.75 -6.26
C PRO A 65 -11.87 13.71 -7.15
N ASP A 66 -12.08 14.04 -8.43
CA ASP A 66 -12.58 13.10 -9.45
C ASP A 66 -11.63 11.91 -9.66
N THR A 67 -10.40 11.98 -9.16
CA THR A 67 -9.39 10.93 -9.28
C THR A 67 -8.58 10.78 -8.00
N VAL A 68 -8.59 9.58 -7.43
CA VAL A 68 -7.71 9.17 -6.33
C VAL A 68 -6.65 8.21 -6.87
N ARG A 69 -5.37 8.50 -6.61
CA ARG A 69 -4.26 7.62 -6.99
C ARG A 69 -3.78 6.84 -5.77
N ILE A 70 -3.95 5.51 -5.81
CA ILE A 70 -3.52 4.60 -4.74
C ILE A 70 -2.35 3.79 -5.25
N GLY A 71 -1.19 3.90 -4.58
CA GLY A 71 -0.01 3.11 -4.93
C GLY A 71 -0.02 1.76 -4.21
N LEU A 72 -0.06 0.66 -4.97
CA LEU A 72 -0.23 -0.69 -4.41
C LEU A 72 1.07 -1.51 -4.25
N THR A 73 2.16 -1.15 -4.95
CA THR A 73 3.31 -2.08 -5.16
C THR A 73 4.67 -1.51 -4.73
N TRP A 74 4.74 -0.85 -3.58
CA TRP A 74 5.96 -0.12 -3.20
C TRP A 74 7.15 -1.03 -2.83
N LYS A 75 6.87 -2.23 -2.28
CA LYS A 75 7.92 -3.19 -1.86
C LYS A 75 7.67 -4.63 -2.34
N SER A 76 6.51 -4.90 -2.96
CA SER A 76 6.21 -6.22 -3.50
C SER A 76 6.47 -6.22 -5.01
N PRO A 77 7.27 -7.17 -5.54
CA PRO A 77 7.42 -7.33 -6.97
C PRO A 77 6.14 -7.90 -7.60
N THR A 78 5.27 -8.52 -6.82
CA THR A 78 4.01 -9.10 -7.27
C THR A 78 2.83 -8.39 -6.62
N LEU A 79 1.85 -8.01 -7.44
CA LEU A 79 0.55 -7.52 -6.98
C LEU A 79 -0.53 -8.45 -7.49
N GLU A 80 -1.32 -9.00 -6.57
CA GLU A 80 -2.56 -9.70 -6.89
C GLU A 80 -3.73 -8.83 -6.48
N PHE A 81 -4.72 -8.68 -7.37
CA PHE A 81 -5.98 -8.07 -7.01
C PHE A 81 -7.14 -8.69 -7.78
N GLU A 82 -8.33 -8.54 -7.23
CA GLU A 82 -9.58 -8.95 -7.84
C GLU A 82 -10.36 -7.72 -8.25
N ALA A 83 -10.59 -7.56 -9.55
CA ALA A 83 -11.44 -6.52 -10.09
C ALA A 83 -12.87 -7.06 -10.19
N THR A 84 -13.84 -6.34 -9.63
CA THR A 84 -15.27 -6.69 -9.73
C THR A 84 -15.93 -6.09 -11.00
N GLY A 85 -15.22 -5.22 -11.72
CA GLY A 85 -15.65 -4.61 -12.97
C GLY A 85 -14.47 -4.43 -13.93
N SER A 86 -14.75 -3.98 -15.15
CA SER A 86 -13.71 -3.63 -16.13
C SER A 86 -12.91 -2.41 -15.67
N PHE A 87 -11.64 -2.35 -16.04
CA PHE A 87 -10.75 -1.24 -15.68
C PHE A 87 -9.77 -0.89 -16.81
N ASP A 88 -9.37 0.37 -16.88
CA ASP A 88 -8.39 0.83 -17.86
C ASP A 88 -6.96 0.52 -17.38
N LEU A 89 -6.16 -0.09 -18.24
CA LEU A 89 -4.72 -0.23 -18.04
C LEU A 89 -3.99 0.95 -18.69
N TRP A 90 -3.28 1.71 -17.86
CA TRP A 90 -2.39 2.78 -18.29
C TRP A 90 -0.96 2.45 -17.91
N ILE A 91 -0.03 2.66 -18.83
CA ILE A 91 1.39 2.34 -18.64
C ILE A 91 2.21 3.53 -19.04
N ASN A 92 2.91 4.13 -18.06
CA ASN A 92 3.72 5.33 -18.26
C ASN A 92 2.94 6.42 -19.01
N GLY A 93 1.66 6.60 -18.67
CA GLY A 93 0.75 7.56 -19.29
C GLY A 93 0.17 7.16 -20.66
N THR A 94 0.49 5.97 -21.18
CA THR A 94 -0.09 5.46 -22.43
C THR A 94 -1.21 4.47 -22.11
N PHE A 95 -2.39 4.67 -22.70
CA PHE A 95 -3.49 3.71 -22.61
C PHE A 95 -3.11 2.41 -23.30
N ALA A 96 -3.17 1.30 -22.57
CA ALA A 96 -2.83 -0.04 -23.06
C ALA A 96 -4.06 -0.90 -23.37
N GLY A 97 -5.22 -0.57 -22.80
CA GLY A 97 -6.48 -1.26 -23.07
C GLY A 97 -7.43 -1.30 -21.88
N VAL A 98 -8.66 -1.76 -22.12
CA VAL A 98 -9.63 -2.09 -21.06
C VAL A 98 -9.49 -3.56 -20.70
N LEU A 99 -9.28 -3.85 -19.42
CA LEU A 99 -9.19 -5.19 -18.88
C LEU A 99 -10.51 -5.60 -18.21
N PRO A 100 -10.95 -6.86 -18.35
CA PRO A 100 -12.16 -7.35 -17.70
C PRO A 100 -11.98 -7.52 -16.19
N ALA A 101 -13.12 -7.66 -15.51
CA ALA A 101 -13.20 -8.15 -14.14
C ALA A 101 -12.50 -9.51 -13.99
N GLY A 102 -12.08 -9.83 -12.77
CA GLY A 102 -11.44 -11.09 -12.41
C GLY A 102 -10.18 -10.88 -11.57
N ARG A 103 -9.53 -12.01 -11.25
CA ARG A 103 -8.28 -12.03 -10.49
C ARG A 103 -7.09 -11.84 -11.42
N TRP A 104 -6.34 -10.78 -11.19
CA TRP A 104 -5.15 -10.44 -11.95
C TRP A 104 -3.90 -10.53 -11.08
N GLN A 105 -2.80 -10.95 -11.69
CA GLN A 105 -1.47 -10.88 -11.09
C GLN A 105 -0.56 -10.01 -11.95
N PHE A 106 0.14 -9.09 -11.30
CA PHE A 106 1.10 -8.17 -11.91
C PHE A 106 2.47 -8.44 -11.31
N ASP A 107 3.41 -8.91 -12.14
CA ASP A 107 4.79 -9.14 -11.74
C ASP A 107 5.70 -8.07 -12.34
N ARG A 108 6.33 -7.29 -11.48
CA ARG A 108 7.39 -6.36 -11.85
C ARG A 108 8.68 -7.14 -12.08
N SER A 109 9.27 -6.94 -13.27
CA SER A 109 10.59 -7.47 -13.62
C SER A 109 11.58 -6.33 -13.84
N SER A 110 12.85 -6.67 -14.01
CA SER A 110 13.90 -5.70 -14.38
C SER A 110 13.68 -5.08 -15.77
N SER A 111 12.84 -5.69 -16.62
CA SER A 111 12.59 -5.26 -18.00
C SER A 111 11.19 -4.69 -18.24
N GLY A 112 10.29 -4.73 -17.25
CA GLY A 112 8.93 -4.25 -17.40
C GLY A 112 7.93 -4.81 -16.38
N ILE A 113 6.67 -4.88 -16.80
CA ILE A 113 5.56 -5.47 -16.04
C ILE A 113 5.01 -6.65 -16.84
N ARG A 114 4.85 -7.80 -16.18
CA ARG A 114 4.12 -8.94 -16.70
C ARG A 114 2.72 -8.93 -16.08
N LEU A 115 1.70 -8.99 -16.93
CA LEU A 115 0.32 -9.22 -16.50
C LEU A 115 -0.03 -10.68 -16.74
N THR A 116 -0.61 -11.32 -15.73
CA THR A 116 -1.22 -12.64 -15.83
C THR A 116 -2.73 -12.48 -15.71
N PRO A 117 -3.50 -12.85 -16.74
CA PRO A 117 -4.94 -12.68 -16.75
C PRO A 117 -5.66 -13.73 -15.89
N PRO A 118 -6.95 -13.53 -15.58
CA PRO A 118 -7.81 -14.54 -14.99
C PRO A 118 -7.86 -15.80 -15.86
N GLU A 119 -8.07 -16.96 -15.25
CA GLU A 119 -8.21 -18.23 -15.97
C GLU A 119 -9.33 -18.13 -17.03
N GLY A 120 -9.03 -18.53 -18.26
CA GLY A 120 -9.97 -18.49 -19.39
C GLY A 120 -10.13 -17.13 -20.09
N ALA A 121 -9.45 -16.07 -19.64
CA ALA A 121 -9.46 -14.79 -20.34
C ALA A 121 -8.51 -14.81 -21.54
N GLU A 122 -9.04 -14.54 -22.74
CA GLU A 122 -8.24 -14.31 -23.94
C GLU A 122 -7.52 -12.96 -23.85
N PHE A 123 -6.24 -12.97 -23.46
CA PHE A 123 -5.42 -11.76 -23.43
C PHE A 123 -4.08 -12.01 -24.12
N ILE A 124 -3.74 -11.14 -25.08
CA ILE A 124 -2.42 -11.13 -25.70
C ILE A 124 -1.46 -10.48 -24.70
N THR A 125 -0.56 -11.27 -24.13
CA THR A 125 0.52 -10.78 -23.25
C THR A 125 1.34 -9.71 -23.96
N ALA A 126 0.99 -8.43 -23.79
CA ALA A 126 1.85 -7.34 -24.20
C ALA A 126 3.05 -7.36 -23.26
N ARG A 127 4.26 -7.67 -23.77
CA ARG A 127 5.49 -7.34 -23.05
C ARG A 127 5.57 -5.82 -22.99
N VAL A 128 5.23 -5.27 -21.84
CA VAL A 128 5.32 -3.85 -21.59
C VAL A 128 6.77 -3.56 -21.23
N THR A 129 7.58 -3.27 -22.24
CA THR A 129 9.01 -3.00 -22.04
C THR A 129 9.25 -1.60 -21.48
N ASN A 130 10.28 -1.49 -20.64
CA ASN A 130 10.81 -0.29 -20.01
C ASN A 130 10.80 0.95 -20.94
N ARG A 131 10.03 1.99 -20.57
CA ARG A 131 10.15 3.34 -21.15
C ARG A 131 10.62 4.31 -20.05
N TYR A 132 11.70 5.02 -20.34
CA TYR A 132 12.47 5.87 -19.44
C TYR A 132 11.61 7.03 -18.88
N TRP A 133 11.68 7.25 -17.55
CA TRP A 133 11.13 8.42 -16.87
C TRP A 133 11.81 9.72 -17.37
N PRO A 134 11.08 10.80 -17.73
CA PRO A 134 11.70 12.12 -17.76
C PRO A 134 11.81 12.67 -16.32
N ARG A 135 12.90 13.41 -16.07
CA ARG A 135 13.23 14.07 -14.80
C ARG A 135 12.15 15.05 -14.33
#